data_AF-F3G5H6-F1
#
_entry.id   AF-F3G5H6-F1
#
_cell.length_a   1.000
_cell.length_b   1.000
_cell.length_c   1.000
_cell.angle_alpha   90.00
_cell.angle_beta   90.00
_cell.angle_gamma   90.00
#
_symmetry.space_group_name_H-M   'P 1'
#
loop_
_entity.id
_entity.type
_entity.pdbx_description
1 polymer ?
#
loop_
_entity_poly.entity_id
_entity_poly.type
_entity_poly.pdbx_seq_one_letter_code
_entity_poly.pdbx_strand_id
1 'polypeptide(L)'
;MSFTPANRLFPLTRLRRNRRDDFSRRLVRENVVTVDDLILPVFVLDGENRRESIASMPGVERLSVDLLLKEAEHWVALGIPALALFPVTPPEKKSLDG
;
A
#
# COMPACT_ATOMS: atom_id res chain seq x y z
N MET A 1 -21.42 -12.51 15.90
CA MET A 1 -22.70 -11.85 15.58
C MET A 1 -23.41 -12.68 14.52
N SER A 2 -24.69 -13.00 14.71
CA SER A 2 -25.48 -13.72 13.70
C SER A 2 -26.15 -12.71 12.78
N PHE A 3 -25.94 -12.84 11.47
CA PHE A 3 -26.64 -12.03 10.48
C PHE A 3 -28.08 -12.53 10.31
N THR A 4 -29.08 -11.64 10.41
CA THR A 4 -30.49 -11.99 10.21
C THR A 4 -30.98 -11.46 8.86
N PRO A 5 -31.28 -12.34 7.88
CA PRO A 5 -31.91 -11.90 6.64
C PRO A 5 -33.37 -11.53 6.93
N ALA A 6 -33.67 -10.24 6.97
CA ALA A 6 -35.01 -9.70 7.25
C ALA A 6 -36.03 -9.90 6.10
N ASN A 7 -36.20 -11.14 5.61
CA ASN A 7 -37.14 -11.53 4.53
C ASN A 7 -37.21 -10.55 3.35
N ARG A 8 -36.05 -10.07 2.88
CA ARG A 8 -35.95 -9.09 1.79
C ARG A 8 -36.12 -9.78 0.43
N LEU A 9 -37.32 -9.70 -0.14
CA LEU A 9 -37.67 -10.35 -1.41
C LEU A 9 -37.73 -9.36 -2.59
N PHE A 10 -37.38 -9.84 -3.78
CA PHE A 10 -37.67 -9.15 -5.05
C PHE A 10 -39.16 -9.25 -5.38
N PRO A 11 -39.81 -8.24 -6.00
CA PRO A 11 -39.28 -6.97 -6.49
C PRO A 11 -39.27 -5.82 -5.46
N LEU A 12 -39.72 -6.08 -4.23
CA LEU A 12 -39.85 -5.07 -3.17
C LEU A 12 -38.48 -4.55 -2.76
N THR A 13 -37.53 -5.44 -2.47
CA THR A 13 -36.11 -5.11 -2.32
C THR A 13 -35.38 -5.27 -3.64
N ARG A 14 -34.82 -4.17 -4.17
CA ARG A 14 -33.91 -4.17 -5.32
C ARG A 14 -32.60 -3.50 -4.93
N LEU A 15 -31.57 -4.30 -4.70
CA LEU A 15 -30.26 -3.80 -4.26
C LEU A 15 -29.57 -2.92 -5.31
N ARG A 16 -29.98 -3.00 -6.58
CA ARG A 16 -29.50 -2.11 -7.64
C ARG A 16 -29.92 -0.64 -7.45
N ARG A 17 -30.95 -0.34 -6.64
CA ARG A 17 -31.39 1.05 -6.38
C ARG A 17 -30.24 1.87 -5.79
N ASN A 18 -29.59 1.38 -4.73
CA ASN A 18 -28.45 2.06 -4.12
C ASN A 18 -27.21 2.13 -5.03
N ARG A 19 -27.16 1.30 -6.09
CA ARG A 19 -26.04 1.24 -7.05
C ARG A 19 -26.25 2.13 -8.28
N ARG A 20 -27.44 2.72 -8.45
CA ARG A 20 -27.81 3.44 -9.68
C ARG A 20 -26.97 4.68 -9.91
N ASP A 21 -26.77 5.48 -8.87
CA ASP A 21 -26.16 6.80 -8.94
C ASP A 21 -24.93 6.89 -8.04
N ASP A 22 -24.02 7.82 -8.34
CA ASP A 22 -22.79 7.97 -7.57
C ASP A 22 -23.05 8.39 -6.11
N PHE A 23 -23.94 9.38 -5.92
CA PHE A 23 -24.26 9.87 -4.58
C PHE A 23 -24.82 8.75 -3.69
N SER A 24 -25.67 7.87 -4.22
CA SER A 24 -26.25 6.78 -3.45
C SER A 24 -25.21 5.72 -3.10
N ARG A 25 -24.26 5.44 -4.02
CA ARG A 25 -23.14 4.53 -3.73
C ARG A 25 -22.21 5.10 -2.66
N ARG A 26 -21.93 6.40 -2.69
CA ARG A 26 -21.13 7.08 -1.66
C ARG A 26 -21.80 7.05 -0.29
N LEU A 27 -23.12 7.25 -0.22
CA LEU A 27 -23.89 7.21 1.02
C LEU A 27 -23.88 5.84 1.71
N VAL A 28 -23.87 4.74 0.95
CA VAL A 28 -23.93 3.37 1.50
C VAL A 28 -22.60 2.63 1.48
N ARG A 29 -21.49 3.30 1.12
CA ARG A 29 -20.17 2.68 1.07
C ARG A 29 -19.71 2.30 2.47
N GLU A 30 -19.37 1.03 2.66
CA GLU A 30 -19.00 0.49 3.98
C GLU A 30 -17.55 0.79 4.38
N ASN A 31 -16.63 0.86 3.41
CA ASN A 31 -15.20 1.05 3.66
C ASN A 31 -14.60 2.09 2.71
N VAL A 32 -13.58 2.80 3.17
CA VAL A 32 -12.78 3.75 2.40
C VAL A 32 -11.31 3.50 2.72
N VAL A 33 -10.47 3.45 1.69
CA VAL A 33 -9.01 3.44 1.87
C VAL A 33 -8.53 4.88 1.79
N THR A 34 -7.68 5.23 2.72
CA THR A 34 -7.04 6.54 2.86
C THR A 34 -5.53 6.37 2.88
N VAL A 35 -4.79 7.48 2.85
CA VAL A 35 -3.32 7.41 2.95
C VAL A 35 -2.85 6.85 4.30
N ASP A 36 -3.66 7.02 5.35
CA ASP A 36 -3.38 6.53 6.70
C ASP A 36 -3.32 4.99 6.78
N ASP A 37 -3.86 4.31 5.77
CA ASP A 37 -3.85 2.84 5.66
C ASP A 37 -2.61 2.29 4.96
N LEU A 38 -1.71 3.15 4.45
CA LEU A 38 -0.60 2.76 3.58
C LEU A 38 0.73 2.64 4.32
N ILE A 39 1.44 1.53 4.09
CA ILE A 39 2.85 1.37 4.47
C ILE A 39 3.63 1.11 3.19
N LEU A 40 4.75 1.81 2.99
CA LEU A 40 5.58 1.67 1.78
C LEU A 40 6.83 0.80 2.07
N PRO A 41 6.91 -0.43 1.53
CA PRO A 41 8.14 -1.23 1.57
C PRO A 41 9.22 -0.62 0.68
N VAL A 42 10.44 -0.52 1.19
CA VAL A 42 11.59 0.01 0.46
C VAL A 42 12.81 -0.91 0.60
N PHE A 43 13.56 -1.06 -0.49
CA PHE A 43 14.78 -1.87 -0.50
C PHE A 43 16.02 -0.97 -0.37
N VAL A 44 16.82 -1.22 0.66
CA VAL A 44 17.94 -0.34 1.02
C VAL A 44 19.28 -0.97 0.64
N LEU A 45 20.05 -0.29 -0.22
CA LEU A 45 21.41 -0.66 -0.61
C LEU A 45 22.44 -0.08 0.37
N ASP A 46 23.56 -0.79 0.51
CA ASP A 46 24.77 -0.23 1.11
C ASP A 46 25.53 0.66 0.11
N GLY A 47 26.27 1.64 0.60
CA GLY A 47 27.01 2.64 -0.18
C GLY A 47 26.27 3.97 -0.36
N GLU A 48 26.70 4.76 -1.34
CA GLU A 48 26.25 6.14 -1.57
C GLU A 48 25.91 6.38 -3.05
N ASN A 49 24.88 7.17 -3.32
CA ASN A 49 24.39 7.51 -4.66
C ASN A 49 24.14 6.30 -5.56
N ARG A 50 23.53 5.24 -5.00
CA ARG A 50 23.22 4.00 -5.71
C ARG A 50 21.72 3.82 -5.89
N ARG A 51 21.35 3.49 -7.13
CA ARG A 51 19.98 3.18 -7.54
C ARG A 51 20.00 1.99 -8.49
N GLU A 52 19.22 0.97 -8.18
CA GLU A 52 19.15 -0.25 -8.98
C GLU A 52 17.70 -0.62 -9.26
N SER A 53 17.35 -0.82 -10.52
CA SER A 53 16.03 -1.32 -10.90
C SER A 53 15.90 -2.82 -10.60
N ILE A 54 14.70 -3.23 -10.20
CA ILE A 54 14.38 -4.64 -9.96
C ILE A 54 13.60 -5.17 -11.16
N ALA A 55 14.22 -6.03 -11.98
CA ALA A 55 13.61 -6.51 -13.22
C ALA A 55 12.26 -7.24 -13.02
N SER A 56 12.11 -7.98 -11.92
CA SER A 56 10.87 -8.66 -11.57
C SER A 56 9.82 -7.76 -10.92
N MET A 57 10.17 -6.53 -10.55
CA MET A 57 9.27 -5.53 -9.94
C MET A 57 9.38 -4.20 -10.70
N PRO A 58 8.79 -4.10 -11.92
CA PRO A 58 8.85 -2.88 -12.71
C PRO A 58 8.32 -1.67 -11.95
N GLY A 59 9.07 -0.57 -11.96
CA GLY A 59 8.76 0.64 -11.19
C GLY A 59 9.26 0.65 -9.74
N VAL A 60 9.90 -0.42 -9.28
CA VAL A 60 10.52 -0.50 -7.95
C VAL A 60 12.05 -0.48 -8.07
N GLU A 61 12.67 0.29 -7.19
CA GLU A 61 14.13 0.48 -7.14
C GLU A 61 14.67 0.12 -5.77
N ARG A 62 15.94 -0.31 -5.72
CA ARG A 62 16.74 -0.36 -4.50
C ARG A 62 17.54 0.93 -4.42
N LEU A 63 17.55 1.57 -3.26
CA LEU A 63 18.16 2.87 -3.05
C LEU A 63 19.20 2.82 -1.94
N SER A 64 20.33 3.49 -2.12
CA SER A 64 21.20 3.83 -0.99
C SER A 64 20.50 4.80 -0.05
N VAL A 65 20.95 4.85 1.21
CA VAL A 65 20.29 5.65 2.27
C VAL A 65 20.18 7.13 1.90
N ASP A 66 21.19 7.70 1.25
CA ASP A 66 21.20 9.10 0.82
C ASP A 66 20.12 9.42 -0.23
N LEU A 67 19.87 8.50 -1.17
CA LEU A 67 18.80 8.65 -2.15
C LEU A 67 17.43 8.33 -1.56
N LEU A 68 17.36 7.38 -0.64
CA LEU A 68 16.13 7.04 0.09
C LEU A 68 15.59 8.25 0.84
N LEU A 69 16.46 9.03 1.51
CA LEU A 69 16.03 10.24 2.24
C LEU A 69 15.45 11.30 1.31
N LYS A 70 16.01 11.47 0.10
CA LYS A 70 15.48 12.41 -0.92
C LYS A 70 14.10 11.98 -1.41
N GLU A 71 13.90 10.69 -1.68
CA GLU A 71 12.59 10.16 -2.09
C GLU A 71 11.57 10.19 -0.94
N ALA A 72 12.04 10.00 0.30
CA ALA A 72 11.20 10.05 1.49
C ALA A 72 10.56 11.42 1.70
N GLU A 73 11.20 12.52 1.29
CA GLU A 73 10.57 13.86 1.30
C GLU A 73 9.27 13.86 0.48
N HIS A 74 9.27 13.23 -0.69
CA HIS A 74 8.09 13.13 -1.53
C HIS A 74 7.00 12.26 -0.87
N TRP A 75 7.38 11.12 -0.28
CA TRP A 75 6.43 10.22 0.38
C TRP A 75 5.79 10.82 1.63
N VAL A 76 6.56 11.60 2.39
CA VAL A 76 6.05 12.38 3.52
C VAL A 76 5.08 13.45 3.03
N ALA A 77 5.41 14.17 1.94
CA ALA A 77 4.50 15.15 1.35
C ALA A 77 3.19 14.54 0.84
N LEU A 78 3.21 13.27 0.40
CA LEU A 78 2.01 12.50 0.04
C LEU A 78 1.19 12.04 1.27
N GLY A 79 1.76 12.10 2.48
CA GLY A 79 1.10 11.71 3.72
C GLY A 79 1.25 10.24 4.11
N ILE A 80 2.20 9.50 3.51
CA ILE A 80 2.41 8.07 3.84
C ILE A 80 2.93 7.96 5.28
N PRO A 81 2.23 7.24 6.19
CA PRO A 81 2.53 7.25 7.61
C PRO A 81 3.78 6.45 8.00
N ALA A 82 4.18 5.44 7.21
CA ALA A 82 5.29 4.57 7.57
C ALA A 82 6.01 3.93 6.37
N LEU A 83 7.30 3.64 6.58
CA LEU A 83 8.14 2.84 5.69
C LEU A 83 8.48 1.49 6.33
N ALA A 84 8.47 0.42 5.52
CA ALA A 84 8.99 -0.88 5.90
C ALA A 84 10.35 -1.11 5.23
N LEU A 85 11.44 -1.14 6.02
CA LEU A 85 12.79 -1.21 5.50
C LEU A 85 13.24 -2.66 5.27
N PHE A 86 13.74 -2.95 4.07
CA PHE A 86 14.32 -4.25 3.73
C PHE A 86 15.76 -4.07 3.22
N PRO A 87 16.78 -4.37 4.03
CA PRO A 87 18.17 -4.22 3.62
C PRO A 87 18.53 -5.25 2.55
N VAL A 88 19.28 -4.81 1.54
CA VAL A 88 19.85 -5.65 0.50
C VAL A 88 21.28 -5.98 0.93
N THR A 89 21.39 -6.94 1.86
CA THR A 89 22.67 -7.31 2.46
C THR A 89 23.66 -7.83 1.41
N PRO A 90 24.87 -7.22 1.33
CA PRO A 90 25.95 -7.71 0.46
C PRO A 90 26.27 -9.19 0.71
N PRO A 91 26.61 -9.98 -0.33
CA PRO A 91 26.86 -11.42 -0.19
C PRO A 91 27.91 -11.78 0.87
N GLU A 92 28.96 -10.98 1.00
CA GLU A 92 30.04 -11.15 1.97
C GLU A 92 29.64 -10.93 3.43
N LYS A 93 28.49 -10.30 3.68
CA LYS A 93 27.92 -10.08 5.01
C LYS A 93 26.89 -11.15 5.40
N LYS A 94 26.73 -12.21 4.60
CA LYS A 94 25.82 -13.33 4.89
C LYS A 94 26.56 -14.45 5.60
N SER A 95 26.00 -14.96 6.68
CA SER A 95 26.54 -16.08 7.45
C SER A 95 25.43 -17.07 7.85
N LEU A 96 25.81 -18.24 8.39
CA LEU A 96 24.84 -19.28 8.77
C LEU A 96 24.03 -18.93 10.04
N ASP A 97 24.52 -17.99 10.84
CA ASP A 97 23.92 -17.54 12.10
C ASP A 97 22.98 -16.32 11.96
N GLY A 98 22.94 -15.69 10.78
CA GLY A 98 22.05 -14.59 10.45
C GLY A 98 22.75 -13.24 10.36
#